data_AF-A0A1Y5PGY0-F1
#
_entry.id   AF-A0A1Y5PGY0-F1
#
_cell.length_a   1.000
_cell.length_b   1.000
_cell.length_c   1.000
_cell.angle_alpha   90.00
_cell.angle_beta   90.00
_cell.angle_gamma   90.00
#
_symmetry.space_group_name_H-M   'P 1'
#
loop_
_entity.id
_entity.type
_entity.pdbx_description
1 polymer ?
#
loop_
_entity_poly.entity_id
_entity_poly.type
_entity_poly.pdbx_seq_one_letter_code
_entity_poly.pdbx_strand_id
1 'polypeptide(L)'
;MPWRSGLLVALGLGAALLSGAGIAHADSSGAGSSPGTGSSPNRSSSSAHSVSHPRPATTRTAKKRTLPTPSDPTPAPAEVAGLVLARRETYTAVARPAPRPPVQPAPTAPDPVTAVIRWFSELHDYLTGAPEAQPTPGDAISTPYGDIGKWMLGRTGKLADWPSPAYPFKTLYQPINVIIVDSTSTTAAESAQKLNAALTAAGFPPQQVHSTGYQGVIDGVAYGQQPTGSQEAFSNAHWLLINDHGRVFGPAPDPGGTGFVWTASFSREQPGLSNLNPTHIYVSFGKARDRVRDGLVAGGATSLGEVDLANKLVGRSVTTGDHDGYAVVISLN
;
A
#
# COMPACT_ATOMS: atom_id res chain seq x y z
N MET A 1 -3.11 -34.80 46.47
CA MET A 1 -4.45 -34.35 46.04
C MET A 1 -4.93 -33.27 47.02
N PRO A 2 -5.57 -32.17 46.60
CA PRO A 2 -5.19 -31.20 45.56
C PRO A 2 -4.88 -29.82 46.18
N TRP A 3 -3.89 -29.11 45.61
CA TRP A 3 -3.62 -27.71 45.92
C TRP A 3 -4.71 -26.85 45.27
N ARG A 4 -5.37 -26.01 46.09
CA ARG A 4 -6.40 -25.07 45.64
C ARG A 4 -5.77 -23.75 45.23
N SER A 5 -6.20 -23.28 44.07
CA SER A 5 -6.00 -21.95 43.50
C SER A 5 -6.44 -20.83 44.46
N GLY A 6 -5.73 -19.70 44.42
CA GLY A 6 -6.14 -18.44 45.03
C GLY A 6 -5.61 -17.27 44.22
N LEU A 7 -6.35 -16.89 43.17
CA LEU A 7 -6.14 -15.66 42.41
C LEU A 7 -6.98 -14.57 43.09
N LEU A 8 -6.33 -13.61 43.75
CA LEU A 8 -6.97 -12.40 44.27
C LEU A 8 -6.74 -11.25 43.28
N VAL A 9 -7.79 -10.86 42.58
CA VAL A 9 -7.85 -9.60 41.82
C VAL A 9 -8.54 -8.58 42.72
N ALA A 10 -7.78 -7.61 43.22
CA ALA A 10 -8.31 -6.47 43.96
C ALA A 10 -8.63 -5.34 42.97
N LEU A 11 -9.93 -5.07 42.79
CA LEU A 11 -10.45 -3.88 42.11
C LEU A 11 -10.45 -2.72 43.11
N GLY A 12 -9.53 -1.78 42.93
CA GLY A 12 -9.51 -0.50 43.64
C GLY A 12 -10.32 0.55 42.90
N LEU A 13 -11.52 0.83 43.38
CA LEU A 13 -12.30 2.04 43.07
C LEU A 13 -11.71 3.22 43.85
N GLY A 14 -11.15 4.20 43.14
CA GLY A 14 -10.68 5.47 43.71
C GLY A 14 -11.48 6.63 43.12
N ALA A 15 -12.41 7.16 43.92
CA ALA A 15 -13.09 8.42 43.66
C ALA A 15 -12.17 9.60 44.00
N ALA A 16 -12.10 10.61 43.13
CA ALA A 16 -11.55 11.92 43.47
C ALA A 16 -12.45 13.02 42.90
N LEU A 17 -13.24 13.62 43.79
CA LEU A 17 -13.84 14.94 43.65
C LEU A 17 -12.82 15.96 44.13
N LEU A 18 -12.37 16.86 43.27
CA LEU A 18 -11.76 18.13 43.69
C LEU A 18 -12.21 19.24 42.75
N SER A 19 -13.07 20.09 43.31
CA SER A 19 -13.49 21.41 42.87
C SER A 19 -12.32 22.37 42.71
N GLY A 20 -12.36 23.21 41.67
CA GLY A 20 -11.46 24.35 41.52
C GLY A 20 -11.99 25.36 40.52
N ALA A 21 -12.69 26.38 41.03
CA ALA A 21 -13.07 27.57 40.27
C ALA A 21 -11.84 28.43 39.99
N GLY A 22 -11.70 28.88 38.74
CA GLY A 22 -10.69 29.86 38.34
C GLY A 22 -11.33 30.91 37.45
N ILE A 23 -11.69 32.04 38.06
CA ILE A 23 -12.09 33.28 37.38
C ILE A 23 -10.80 34.01 36.98
N ALA A 24 -10.71 34.48 35.75
CA ALA A 24 -9.86 35.61 35.40
C ALA A 24 -10.62 36.52 34.43
N HIS A 25 -10.99 37.68 34.96
CA HIS A 25 -11.38 38.90 34.27
C HIS A 25 -10.12 39.61 33.79
N ALA A 26 -10.15 40.21 32.60
CA ALA A 26 -9.43 41.46 32.34
C ALA A 26 -10.15 42.21 31.21
N ASP A 27 -10.55 43.42 31.56
CA ASP A 27 -11.32 44.38 30.77
C ASP A 27 -10.57 44.96 29.56
N SER A 28 -11.31 45.04 28.45
CA SER A 28 -11.81 46.26 27.81
C SER A 28 -10.96 47.54 27.74
N SER A 29 -11.00 48.13 26.53
CA SER A 29 -10.88 49.54 26.11
C SER A 29 -9.54 49.93 25.46
N GLY A 30 -9.50 50.58 24.28
CA GLY A 30 -10.56 51.09 23.42
C GLY A 30 -9.99 51.97 22.28
N ALA A 31 -10.91 52.50 21.46
CA ALA A 31 -10.77 53.45 20.34
C ALA A 31 -10.12 52.88 19.07
N GLY A 32 -10.70 52.91 17.87
CA GLY A 32 -11.64 53.82 17.17
C GLY A 32 -11.08 53.87 15.73
N SER A 33 -11.81 53.73 14.62
CA SER A 33 -12.97 54.48 14.17
C SER A 33 -13.55 53.82 12.90
N SER A 34 -14.87 53.77 12.77
CA SER A 34 -15.62 53.62 11.49
C SER A 34 -15.81 55.01 10.83
N PRO A 35 -16.62 55.23 9.77
CA PRO A 35 -17.12 54.37 8.68
C PRO A 35 -17.01 55.04 7.27
N GLY A 36 -17.40 54.32 6.22
CA GLY A 36 -17.91 54.90 4.96
C GLY A 36 -18.33 53.79 3.98
N THR A 37 -19.58 53.31 3.97
CA THR A 37 -20.77 53.78 3.22
C THR A 37 -20.62 53.93 1.70
N GLY A 38 -21.43 53.13 0.99
CA GLY A 38 -21.94 53.37 -0.37
C GLY A 38 -21.10 52.75 -1.49
N SER A 39 -21.60 52.10 -2.53
CA SER A 39 -22.98 51.91 -3.02
C SER A 39 -22.96 50.79 -4.07
N SER A 40 -23.97 49.93 -4.11
CA SER A 40 -24.45 49.32 -5.37
C SER A 40 -25.33 50.36 -6.11
N PRO A 41 -25.55 50.31 -7.45
CA PRO A 41 -26.38 49.26 -8.07
C PRO A 41 -26.14 48.96 -9.57
N ASN A 42 -27.00 48.06 -10.08
CA ASN A 42 -27.44 47.77 -11.46
C ASN A 42 -26.62 46.77 -12.29
N ARG A 43 -27.19 45.60 -12.64
CA ARG A 43 -28.17 45.32 -13.74
C ARG A 43 -27.53 45.67 -15.10
N SER A 44 -27.48 44.79 -16.11
CA SER A 44 -28.62 44.07 -16.68
C SER A 44 -28.17 42.94 -17.63
N SER A 45 -28.96 41.86 -17.65
CA SER A 45 -29.41 41.07 -18.80
C SER A 45 -28.66 41.09 -20.15
N SER A 46 -28.34 39.90 -20.65
CA SER A 46 -28.84 39.46 -21.97
C SER A 46 -28.84 37.93 -22.09
N SER A 47 -29.99 37.45 -22.55
CA SER A 47 -30.37 36.08 -22.87
C SER A 47 -30.11 35.76 -24.34
N ALA A 48 -29.90 34.47 -24.60
CA ALA A 48 -30.16 33.72 -25.84
C ALA A 48 -29.31 34.03 -27.09
N HIS A 49 -28.63 33.00 -27.62
CA HIS A 49 -29.04 32.37 -28.87
C HIS A 49 -28.36 31.00 -29.09
N SER A 50 -29.21 30.02 -29.37
CA SER A 50 -28.90 28.72 -29.96
C SER A 50 -28.21 28.86 -31.31
N VAL A 51 -27.22 28.00 -31.59
CA VAL A 51 -27.12 27.39 -32.93
C VAL A 51 -26.58 25.97 -32.78
N SER A 52 -27.50 25.02 -32.89
CA SER A 52 -27.21 23.61 -33.15
C SER A 52 -26.92 23.47 -34.64
N HIS A 53 -25.76 22.92 -35.04
CA HIS A 53 -25.53 22.49 -36.41
C HIS A 53 -24.82 21.13 -36.50
N PRO A 54 -25.05 20.40 -37.59
CA PRO A 54 -25.12 18.95 -37.59
C PRO A 54 -23.81 18.26 -37.98
N ARG A 55 -23.73 17.02 -37.51
CA ARG A 55 -22.94 15.89 -37.99
C ARG A 55 -22.85 15.81 -39.54
N PRO A 56 -21.67 15.47 -40.07
CA PRO A 56 -21.58 14.59 -41.23
C PRO A 56 -21.08 13.21 -40.82
N ALA A 57 -21.84 12.19 -41.22
CA ALA A 57 -21.41 10.81 -41.22
C ALA A 57 -20.47 10.56 -42.40
N THR A 58 -19.35 9.89 -42.18
CA THR A 58 -18.57 9.23 -43.24
C THR A 58 -18.11 7.84 -42.79
N THR A 59 -18.77 6.84 -43.37
CA THR A 59 -18.19 5.64 -43.97
C THR A 59 -17.07 4.87 -43.25
N ARG A 60 -17.50 3.86 -42.49
CA ARG A 60 -17.18 2.43 -42.68
C ARG A 60 -16.01 2.12 -43.64
N THR A 61 -14.89 1.66 -43.10
CA THR A 61 -14.06 0.61 -43.74
C THR A 61 -13.61 -0.40 -42.68
N ALA A 62 -14.32 -1.52 -42.65
CA ALA A 62 -13.92 -2.71 -41.93
C ALA A 62 -12.69 -3.31 -42.63
N LYS A 63 -11.51 -3.23 -42.01
CA LYS A 63 -10.41 -4.15 -42.33
C LYS A 63 -10.47 -5.32 -41.35
N LYS A 64 -11.12 -6.39 -41.82
CA LYS A 64 -10.92 -7.76 -41.34
C LYS A 64 -9.42 -8.04 -41.37
N ARG A 65 -8.77 -8.10 -40.20
CA ARG A 65 -7.40 -8.60 -40.08
C ARG A 65 -7.49 -10.05 -39.62
N THR A 66 -7.22 -10.92 -40.58
CA THR A 66 -7.19 -12.38 -40.48
C THR A 66 -6.13 -12.82 -39.46
N LEU A 67 -6.53 -13.67 -38.51
CA LEU A 67 -5.64 -14.47 -37.66
C LEU A 67 -4.82 -15.43 -38.55
N PRO A 68 -3.51 -15.59 -38.34
CA PRO A 68 -2.80 -16.78 -38.78
C PRO A 68 -3.02 -17.90 -37.74
N THR A 69 -3.74 -18.92 -38.16
CA THR A 69 -3.79 -20.23 -37.50
C THR A 69 -2.40 -20.91 -37.60
N PRO A 70 -1.87 -21.52 -36.54
CA PRO A 70 -0.68 -22.36 -36.63
C PRO A 70 -1.08 -23.68 -37.31
N SER A 71 -0.42 -23.99 -38.43
CA SER A 71 -0.50 -25.31 -39.05
C SER A 71 0.57 -26.20 -38.43
N ASP A 72 0.12 -27.26 -37.77
CA ASP A 72 0.87 -28.47 -37.53
C ASP A 72 0.00 -29.63 -38.01
N PRO A 73 0.52 -30.51 -38.89
CA PRO A 73 0.30 -31.93 -38.63
C PRO A 73 1.49 -32.83 -39.02
N THR A 74 1.98 -33.55 -37.99
CA THR A 74 2.13 -35.02 -37.92
C THR A 74 3.18 -35.73 -38.85
N PRO A 75 3.50 -37.04 -38.65
CA PRO A 75 4.90 -37.49 -38.50
C PRO A 75 5.33 -38.60 -39.49
N ALA A 76 6.57 -39.09 -39.30
CA ALA A 76 7.14 -40.36 -39.78
C ALA A 76 7.59 -40.39 -41.27
N PRO A 77 8.53 -41.25 -41.71
CA PRO A 77 8.77 -42.62 -41.23
C PRO A 77 10.24 -43.03 -40.96
N ALA A 78 10.35 -44.17 -40.26
CA ALA A 78 11.54 -45.01 -40.20
C ALA A 78 11.80 -45.71 -41.55
N GLU A 79 13.06 -46.03 -41.85
CA GLU A 79 13.58 -47.36 -42.30
C GLU A 79 15.03 -47.17 -42.81
N VAL A 80 16.05 -47.72 -42.13
CA VAL A 80 16.76 -49.01 -42.31
C VAL A 80 17.76 -49.09 -43.48
N ALA A 81 18.98 -49.50 -43.10
CA ALA A 81 19.98 -50.34 -43.81
C ALA A 81 21.10 -49.70 -44.66
N GLY A 82 22.33 -50.16 -44.39
CA GLY A 82 23.52 -50.04 -45.24
C GLY A 82 24.84 -49.94 -44.46
N LEU A 83 25.23 -50.94 -43.65
CA LEU A 83 26.28 -51.92 -43.98
C LEU A 83 27.61 -51.32 -44.50
N VAL A 84 28.72 -51.50 -43.75
CA VAL A 84 29.96 -52.17 -44.21
C VAL A 84 31.11 -52.06 -43.18
N LEU A 85 31.58 -53.25 -42.77
CA LEU A 85 32.93 -53.70 -42.39
C LEU A 85 33.78 -52.90 -41.38
N ALA A 86 34.16 -53.55 -40.27
CA ALA A 86 35.41 -54.32 -40.23
C ALA A 86 35.66 -55.04 -38.89
N ARG A 87 36.27 -56.22 -39.04
CA ARG A 87 37.25 -56.88 -38.15
C ARG A 87 36.74 -57.68 -36.93
N ARG A 88 36.69 -58.99 -37.16
CA ARG A 88 36.83 -60.06 -36.15
C ARG A 88 38.16 -59.90 -35.39
N GLU A 89 38.08 -59.78 -34.07
CA GLU A 89 39.12 -60.26 -33.17
C GLU A 89 38.52 -61.36 -32.28
N THR A 90 39.08 -62.56 -32.38
CA THR A 90 38.81 -63.69 -31.50
C THR A 90 39.47 -63.43 -30.14
N TYR A 91 38.69 -62.98 -29.17
CA TYR A 91 39.05 -63.04 -27.76
C TYR A 91 38.25 -64.12 -27.05
N THR A 92 38.93 -65.19 -26.67
CA THR A 92 38.50 -66.15 -25.66
C THR A 92 38.58 -65.45 -24.29
N ALA A 93 37.57 -64.65 -23.96
CA ALA A 93 37.47 -63.97 -22.67
C ALA A 93 36.26 -64.50 -21.92
N VAL A 94 36.52 -65.22 -20.83
CA VAL A 94 35.52 -65.66 -19.85
C VAL A 94 34.72 -64.43 -19.39
N ALA A 95 33.40 -64.47 -19.57
CA ALA A 95 32.49 -63.39 -19.18
C ALA A 95 32.65 -63.10 -17.68
N ARG A 96 33.27 -61.97 -17.34
CA ARG A 96 33.28 -61.43 -15.98
C ARG A 96 31.87 -60.89 -15.68
N PRO A 97 31.27 -61.20 -14.52
CA PRO A 97 29.98 -60.64 -14.14
C PRO A 97 30.08 -59.11 -14.08
N ALA A 98 29.06 -58.44 -14.61
CA ALA A 98 28.95 -56.98 -14.59
C ALA A 98 29.12 -56.44 -13.16
N PRO A 99 29.86 -55.33 -12.95
CA PRO A 99 30.01 -54.73 -11.63
C PRO A 99 28.62 -54.37 -11.08
N ARG A 100 28.32 -54.90 -9.89
CA ARG A 100 27.09 -54.58 -9.15
C ARG A 100 27.03 -53.05 -8.95
N PRO A 101 25.88 -52.39 -9.23
CA PRO A 101 25.71 -50.98 -8.93
C PRO A 101 26.12 -50.69 -7.49
N PRO A 102 26.80 -49.57 -7.19
CA PRO A 102 27.15 -49.22 -5.82
C PRO A 102 25.87 -49.22 -4.99
N VAL A 103 25.88 -49.98 -3.90
CA VAL A 103 24.78 -50.03 -2.94
C VAL A 103 24.63 -48.61 -2.39
N GLN A 104 23.54 -47.93 -2.77
CA GLN A 104 23.22 -46.63 -2.20
C GLN A 104 23.01 -46.83 -0.69
N PRO A 105 23.76 -46.14 0.18
CA PRO A 105 23.57 -46.28 1.61
C PRO A 105 22.12 -45.92 1.94
N ALA A 106 21.48 -46.75 2.76
CA ALA A 106 20.12 -46.48 3.23
C ALA A 106 20.07 -45.07 3.83
N PRO A 107 19.02 -44.28 3.58
CA PRO A 107 18.90 -42.96 4.18
C PRO A 107 19.02 -43.09 5.70
N THR A 108 19.99 -42.38 6.27
CA THR A 108 20.24 -42.40 7.71
C THR A 108 18.96 -42.00 8.42
N ALA A 109 18.45 -42.87 9.31
CA ALA A 109 17.28 -42.54 10.11
C ALA A 109 17.52 -41.19 10.83
N PRO A 110 16.54 -40.28 10.88
CA PRO A 110 16.70 -39.03 11.58
C PRO A 110 17.05 -39.32 13.05
N ASP A 111 18.03 -38.58 13.56
CA ASP A 111 18.44 -38.67 14.96
C ASP A 111 17.20 -38.49 15.88
N PRO A 112 16.99 -39.40 16.86
CA PRO A 112 15.81 -39.37 17.73
C PRO A 112 15.68 -38.05 18.50
N VAL A 113 16.78 -37.37 18.81
CA VAL A 113 16.74 -36.04 19.46
C VAL A 113 16.15 -35.00 18.51
N THR A 114 16.59 -34.98 17.26
CA THR A 114 16.05 -34.12 16.20
C THR A 114 14.56 -34.37 15.95
N ALA A 115 14.11 -35.63 15.98
CA ALA A 115 12.69 -35.97 15.81
C ALA A 115 11.81 -35.45 16.96
N VAL A 116 12.29 -35.54 18.20
CA VAL A 116 11.57 -35.03 19.39
C VAL A 116 11.51 -33.50 19.40
N ILE A 117 12.61 -32.81 19.09
CA ILE A 117 12.64 -31.34 19.00
C ILE A 117 11.64 -30.85 17.94
N ARG A 118 11.63 -31.50 16.77
CA ARG A 118 10.68 -31.17 15.70
C ARG A 118 9.23 -31.37 16.15
N TRP A 119 8.91 -32.47 16.82
CA TRP A 119 7.56 -32.73 17.33
C TRP A 119 7.10 -31.67 18.34
N PHE A 120 7.96 -31.27 19.28
CA PHE A 120 7.63 -30.19 20.22
C PHE A 120 7.44 -28.84 19.51
N SER A 121 8.24 -28.55 18.47
CA SER A 121 8.05 -27.35 17.65
C SER A 121 6.73 -27.40 16.90
N GLU A 122 6.38 -28.53 16.27
CA GLU A 122 5.11 -28.71 15.56
C GLU A 122 3.91 -28.65 16.51
N LEU A 123 4.03 -29.19 17.73
CA LEU A 123 3.01 -29.10 18.77
C LEU A 123 2.86 -27.67 19.30
N HIS A 124 3.97 -26.98 19.53
CA HIS A 124 3.96 -25.56 19.89
C HIS A 124 3.28 -24.76 18.78
N ASP A 125 3.70 -24.93 17.53
CA ASP A 125 3.10 -24.29 16.36
C ASP A 125 1.63 -24.69 16.16
N TYR A 126 1.21 -25.88 16.57
CA TYR A 126 -0.20 -26.26 16.55
C TYR A 126 -1.00 -25.52 17.63
N LEU A 127 -0.44 -25.40 18.84
CA LEU A 127 -1.12 -24.80 20.00
C LEU A 127 -1.09 -23.27 19.99
N THR A 128 0.01 -22.69 19.54
CA THR A 128 0.29 -21.25 19.56
C THR A 128 0.38 -20.66 18.16
N GLY A 129 0.18 -21.47 17.12
CA GLY A 129 0.39 -21.14 15.70
C GLY A 129 1.87 -21.01 15.33
N ALA A 130 2.24 -21.43 14.10
CA ALA A 130 3.60 -21.31 13.57
C ALA A 130 4.10 -19.85 13.54
N PRO A 131 5.43 -19.60 13.68
CA PRO A 131 6.01 -18.26 13.64
C PRO A 131 5.50 -17.48 12.44
N GLU A 132 4.87 -16.35 12.71
CA GLU A 132 4.34 -15.46 11.69
C GLU A 132 5.43 -14.48 11.28
N ALA A 133 5.83 -14.54 10.00
CA ALA A 133 6.79 -13.59 9.44
C ALA A 133 6.27 -12.16 9.65
N GLN A 134 7.07 -11.36 10.35
CA GLN A 134 6.73 -9.98 10.63
C GLN A 134 7.21 -9.10 9.49
N PRO A 135 6.40 -8.12 9.05
CA PRO A 135 6.85 -7.16 8.05
C PRO A 135 7.99 -6.30 8.61
N THR A 136 8.88 -5.86 7.73
CA THR A 136 10.06 -5.07 8.10
C THR A 136 10.07 -3.72 7.38
N PRO A 137 10.70 -2.66 7.95
CA PRO A 137 10.73 -1.35 7.32
C PRO A 137 11.39 -1.34 5.93
N GLY A 138 12.27 -2.31 5.67
CA GLY A 138 12.99 -2.46 4.41
C GLY A 138 12.26 -3.32 3.37
N ASP A 139 11.06 -3.83 3.66
CA ASP A 139 10.32 -4.60 2.67
C ASP A 139 9.97 -3.70 1.48
N ALA A 140 10.41 -4.10 0.29
CA ALA A 140 10.15 -3.39 -0.95
C ALA A 140 9.83 -4.37 -2.09
N ILE A 141 9.25 -3.84 -3.17
CA ILE A 141 9.02 -4.55 -4.42
C ILE A 141 9.58 -3.73 -5.56
N SER A 142 10.32 -4.37 -6.46
CA SER A 142 10.77 -3.75 -7.70
C SER A 142 9.60 -3.57 -8.65
N THR A 143 9.40 -2.32 -9.10
CA THR A 143 8.33 -1.93 -10.01
C THR A 143 8.91 -1.12 -11.18
N PRO A 144 8.14 -0.86 -12.24
CA PRO A 144 8.54 0.11 -13.28
C PRO A 144 8.80 1.53 -12.76
N TYR A 145 8.35 1.86 -11.54
CA TYR A 145 8.45 3.17 -10.91
C TYR A 145 9.51 3.19 -9.79
N GLY A 146 10.38 2.17 -9.72
CA GLY A 146 11.44 2.02 -8.71
C GLY A 146 11.16 0.87 -7.74
N ASP A 147 12.09 0.66 -6.82
CA ASP A 147 11.92 -0.23 -5.67
C ASP A 147 11.05 0.46 -4.62
N ILE A 148 9.77 0.09 -4.59
CA ILE A 148 8.76 0.74 -3.75
C ILE A 148 8.68 0.03 -2.40
N GLY A 149 8.92 0.78 -1.33
CA GLY A 149 8.69 0.32 0.04
C GLY A 149 7.22 -0.02 0.28
N LYS A 150 6.96 -1.11 1.01
CA LYS A 150 5.61 -1.62 1.22
C LYS A 150 4.78 -0.83 2.23
N TRP A 151 5.45 -0.12 3.14
CA TRP A 151 4.87 0.39 4.38
C TRP A 151 5.10 1.89 4.54
N MET A 152 4.12 2.58 5.13
CA MET A 152 4.39 3.86 5.75
C MET A 152 5.21 3.64 7.02
N LEU A 153 6.23 4.47 7.23
CA LEU A 153 7.07 4.46 8.41
C LEU A 153 6.71 5.65 9.31
N GLY A 154 6.73 5.44 10.62
CA GLY A 154 6.65 6.52 11.60
C GLY A 154 7.95 7.31 11.69
N ARG A 155 7.96 8.34 12.55
CA ARG A 155 9.11 9.25 12.76
C ARG A 155 10.44 8.56 13.10
N THR A 156 10.38 7.37 13.69
CA THR A 156 11.56 6.60 14.10
C THR A 156 12.02 5.59 13.05
N GLY A 157 11.41 5.57 11.86
CA GLY A 157 11.68 4.58 10.81
C GLY A 157 11.06 3.20 11.06
N LYS A 158 10.32 3.03 12.16
CA LYS A 158 9.51 1.82 12.41
C LYS A 158 8.25 1.83 11.55
N LEU A 159 7.66 0.68 11.29
CA LEU A 159 6.36 0.59 10.63
C LEU A 159 5.32 1.42 11.39
N ALA A 160 4.55 2.20 10.64
CA ALA A 160 3.38 2.86 11.18
C ALA A 160 2.23 1.85 11.32
N ASP A 161 1.51 1.95 12.43
CA ASP A 161 0.33 1.15 12.71
C ASP A 161 -0.86 2.03 13.11
N TRP A 162 -2.02 1.38 13.24
CA TRP A 162 -3.26 1.98 13.72
C TRP A 162 -3.79 1.21 14.93
N PRO A 163 -4.20 1.91 16.01
CA PRO A 163 -5.14 1.32 16.94
C PRO A 163 -6.49 1.11 16.25
N SER A 164 -6.97 -0.13 16.20
CA SER A 164 -8.26 -0.45 15.57
C SER A 164 -9.12 -1.35 16.46
N PRO A 165 -10.29 -0.89 16.92
CA PRO A 165 -11.25 -1.73 17.63
C PRO A 165 -11.76 -2.91 16.79
N ALA A 166 -11.69 -2.83 15.46
CA ALA A 166 -12.05 -3.92 14.56
C ALA A 166 -11.03 -5.08 14.59
N TYR A 167 -9.81 -4.81 15.06
CA TYR A 167 -8.71 -5.77 15.14
C TYR A 167 -8.02 -5.73 16.51
N PRO A 168 -8.73 -6.05 17.61
CA PRO A 168 -8.25 -5.80 18.98
C PRO A 168 -7.02 -6.62 19.39
N PHE A 169 -6.66 -7.65 18.62
CA PHE A 169 -5.52 -8.53 18.87
C PHE A 169 -4.51 -8.56 17.72
N LYS A 170 -4.62 -7.63 16.78
CA LYS A 170 -3.69 -7.55 15.65
C LYS A 170 -3.11 -6.16 15.52
N THR A 171 -1.85 -6.09 15.16
CA THR A 171 -1.25 -4.85 14.66
C THR A 171 -1.78 -4.59 13.26
N LEU A 172 -2.47 -3.46 13.09
CA LEU A 172 -2.94 -2.99 11.80
C LEU A 172 -1.89 -2.07 11.19
N TYR A 173 -1.08 -2.59 10.27
CA TYR A 173 -0.05 -1.81 9.61
C TYR A 173 -0.62 -0.95 8.48
N GLN A 174 0.05 0.18 8.20
CA GLN A 174 -0.35 1.13 7.16
C GLN A 174 0.39 0.86 5.84
N PRO A 175 -0.28 0.23 4.85
CA PRO A 175 0.36 -0.09 3.57
C PRO A 175 0.50 1.15 2.69
N ILE A 176 1.55 1.17 1.86
CA ILE A 176 1.56 2.02 0.66
C ILE A 176 0.48 1.51 -0.30
N ASN A 177 -0.43 2.39 -0.70
CA ASN A 177 -1.58 2.02 -1.52
C ASN A 177 -1.81 2.96 -2.72
N VAL A 178 -0.96 3.97 -2.92
CA VAL A 178 -0.95 4.82 -4.11
C VAL A 178 0.49 5.08 -4.54
N ILE A 179 0.74 5.06 -5.85
CA ILE A 179 1.95 5.56 -6.49
C ILE A 179 1.54 6.71 -7.40
N ILE A 180 2.24 7.84 -7.32
CA ILE A 180 1.97 9.01 -8.15
C ILE A 180 3.22 9.31 -8.98
N VAL A 181 3.05 9.38 -10.29
CA VAL A 181 4.10 9.67 -11.27
C VAL A 181 3.89 11.09 -11.78
N ASP A 182 4.95 11.89 -11.77
CA ASP A 182 4.98 13.22 -12.32
C ASP A 182 6.11 13.31 -13.34
N SER A 183 5.76 13.06 -14.61
CA SER A 183 6.73 12.99 -15.71
C SER A 183 7.15 14.34 -16.27
N THR A 184 6.51 15.44 -15.85
CA THR A 184 6.71 16.76 -16.48
C THR A 184 7.55 17.71 -15.63
N SER A 185 7.51 17.56 -14.30
CA SER A 185 8.28 18.44 -13.44
C SER A 185 9.77 18.21 -13.61
N THR A 186 10.52 19.31 -13.67
CA THR A 186 11.98 19.29 -13.85
C THR A 186 12.73 19.44 -12.53
N THR A 187 12.04 19.82 -11.46
CA THR A 187 12.61 19.96 -10.12
C THR A 187 11.71 19.32 -9.05
N ALA A 188 12.32 18.88 -7.95
CA ALA A 188 11.60 18.33 -6.81
C ALA A 188 10.57 19.32 -6.22
N ALA A 189 10.91 20.62 -6.21
CA ALA A 189 10.03 21.67 -5.72
C ALA A 189 8.80 21.86 -6.63
N GLU A 190 8.99 21.85 -7.94
CA GLU A 190 7.91 21.89 -8.94
C GLU A 190 6.99 20.68 -8.77
N SER A 191 7.57 19.48 -8.62
CA SER A 191 6.78 18.27 -8.40
C SER A 191 5.96 18.31 -7.11
N ALA A 192 6.55 18.82 -6.03
CA ALA A 192 5.85 18.98 -4.76
C ALA A 192 4.69 19.98 -4.89
N GLN A 193 4.87 21.09 -5.60
CA GLN A 193 3.80 22.06 -5.87
C GLN A 193 2.69 21.43 -6.71
N LYS A 194 3.05 20.70 -7.78
CA LYS A 194 2.10 20.00 -8.65
C LYS A 194 1.29 18.97 -7.88
N LEU A 195 1.94 18.16 -7.05
CA LEU A 195 1.29 17.19 -6.17
C LEU A 195 0.28 17.86 -5.22
N ASN A 196 0.70 18.91 -4.51
CA ASN A 196 -0.16 19.62 -3.56
C ASN A 196 -1.39 20.23 -4.27
N ALA A 197 -1.18 20.83 -5.44
CA ALA A 197 -2.25 21.40 -6.26
C ALA A 197 -3.22 20.30 -6.74
N ALA A 198 -2.70 19.18 -7.26
CA ALA A 198 -3.50 18.08 -7.77
C ALA A 198 -4.34 17.42 -6.66
N LEU A 199 -3.77 17.16 -5.49
CA LEU A 199 -4.51 16.60 -4.36
C LEU A 199 -5.55 17.57 -3.80
N THR A 200 -5.21 18.87 -3.72
CA THR A 200 -6.19 19.90 -3.34
C THR A 200 -7.37 19.93 -4.31
N ALA A 201 -7.09 19.92 -5.63
CA ALA A 201 -8.13 19.89 -6.66
C ALA A 201 -8.95 18.59 -6.64
N ALA A 202 -8.33 17.46 -6.25
CA ALA A 202 -9.00 16.18 -6.04
C ALA A 202 -9.88 16.14 -4.78
N GLY A 203 -9.93 17.23 -4.00
CA GLY A 203 -10.71 17.34 -2.77
C GLY A 203 -9.97 16.87 -1.53
N PHE A 204 -8.65 16.79 -1.56
CA PHE A 204 -7.78 16.43 -0.44
C PHE A 204 -6.79 17.57 -0.13
N PRO A 205 -7.26 18.76 0.30
CA PRO A 205 -6.35 19.81 0.75
C PRO A 205 -5.57 19.40 2.00
N PRO A 206 -4.43 20.06 2.29
CA PRO A 206 -3.81 20.00 3.62
C PRO A 206 -4.80 20.44 4.71
N GLN A 207 -4.95 19.61 5.74
CA GLN A 207 -5.83 19.80 6.89
C GLN A 207 -5.05 19.58 8.18
N GLN A 208 -5.26 20.44 9.17
CA GLN A 208 -4.57 20.39 10.46
C GLN A 208 -5.14 19.30 11.40
N VAL A 209 -4.53 19.13 12.57
CA VAL A 209 -4.91 18.15 13.62
C VAL A 209 -4.62 16.70 13.23
N HIS A 210 -3.48 16.48 12.58
CA HIS A 210 -2.97 15.14 12.25
C HIS A 210 -1.55 14.95 12.79
N SER A 211 -1.15 13.71 13.08
CA SER A 211 0.24 13.39 13.47
C SER A 211 1.21 13.61 12.30
N THR A 212 2.47 14.00 12.56
CA THR A 212 3.46 14.26 11.49
C THR A 212 4.83 13.63 11.73
N GLY A 213 5.63 13.61 10.68
CA GLY A 213 6.98 13.07 10.65
C GLY A 213 7.03 11.66 10.05
N TYR A 214 6.03 11.26 9.28
CA TYR A 214 6.01 9.97 8.60
C TYR A 214 6.96 9.97 7.40
N GLN A 215 7.31 8.77 6.97
CA GLN A 215 8.22 8.52 5.86
C GLN A 215 7.71 7.37 4.99
N GLY A 216 8.16 7.35 3.74
CA GLY A 216 8.04 6.22 2.82
C GLY A 216 9.39 5.95 2.16
N VAL A 217 9.59 4.73 1.67
CA VAL A 217 10.86 4.31 1.07
C VAL A 217 10.69 4.13 -0.44
N ILE A 218 11.58 4.74 -1.22
CA ILE A 218 11.69 4.55 -2.68
C ILE A 218 13.18 4.37 -2.98
N ASP A 219 13.55 3.29 -3.68
CA ASP A 219 14.95 2.94 -4.01
C ASP A 219 15.88 2.92 -2.79
N GLY A 220 15.37 2.40 -1.66
CA GLY A 220 16.09 2.32 -0.39
C GLY A 220 16.29 3.67 0.33
N VAL A 221 15.78 4.77 -0.24
CA VAL A 221 15.85 6.11 0.36
C VAL A 221 14.54 6.42 1.09
N ALA A 222 14.64 6.88 2.34
CA ALA A 222 13.49 7.34 3.11
C ALA A 222 13.16 8.80 2.78
N TYR A 223 11.94 9.06 2.32
CA TYR A 223 11.42 10.39 2.02
C TYR A 223 10.43 10.83 3.08
N GLY A 224 10.54 12.07 3.53
CA GLY A 224 9.58 12.67 4.46
C GLY A 224 8.20 12.91 3.82
N GLN A 225 7.20 13.09 4.67
CA GLN A 225 5.83 13.33 4.23
C GLN A 225 5.60 14.69 3.54
N GLN A 226 4.64 14.69 2.63
CA GLN A 226 3.80 15.81 2.21
C GLN A 226 2.36 15.58 2.72
N PRO A 227 1.63 16.65 3.10
CA PRO A 227 2.11 18.02 3.24
C PRO A 227 3.13 18.16 4.38
N THR A 228 4.00 19.17 4.28
CA THR A 228 5.08 19.43 5.24
C THR A 228 4.70 20.34 6.40
N GLY A 229 3.48 20.90 6.41
CA GLY A 229 3.04 21.80 7.47
C GLY A 229 2.87 21.09 8.82
N SER A 230 2.79 21.90 9.87
CA SER A 230 2.66 21.42 11.24
C SER A 230 1.32 20.74 11.45
N GLN A 231 1.36 19.48 11.85
CA GLN A 231 0.17 18.67 12.12
C GLN A 231 -0.78 18.50 10.93
N GLU A 232 -0.24 18.44 9.70
CA GLU A 232 -1.05 18.43 8.48
C GLU A 232 -1.15 17.08 7.79
N ALA A 233 -2.33 16.79 7.20
CA ALA A 233 -2.58 15.72 6.24
C ALA A 233 -3.39 16.15 5.04
N PHE A 234 -3.19 15.45 3.93
CA PHE A 234 -4.17 15.51 2.85
C PHE A 234 -5.42 14.80 3.33
N SER A 235 -6.54 15.52 3.45
CA SER A 235 -7.80 14.97 3.94
C SER A 235 -8.98 15.59 3.20
N ASN A 236 -10.01 14.78 2.93
CA ASN A 236 -11.23 15.26 2.27
C ASN A 236 -12.32 15.79 3.23
N ALA A 237 -12.08 15.72 4.53
CA ALA A 237 -12.97 16.31 5.53
C ALA A 237 -12.21 16.68 6.82
N HIS A 238 -12.85 17.51 7.65
CA HIS A 238 -12.32 17.87 8.95
C HIS A 238 -12.23 16.64 9.87
N TRP A 239 -11.24 16.61 10.78
CA TRP A 239 -10.97 15.46 11.63
C TRP A 239 -12.21 15.01 12.45
N LEU A 240 -13.05 15.94 12.90
CA LEU A 240 -14.32 15.61 13.58
C LEU A 240 -15.36 14.84 12.75
N LEU A 241 -15.09 14.53 11.48
CA LEU A 241 -15.98 13.82 10.56
C LEU A 241 -15.30 12.55 10.01
N ILE A 242 -16.12 11.67 9.43
CA ILE A 242 -15.60 10.58 8.59
C ILE A 242 -14.81 11.21 7.45
N ASN A 243 -13.57 10.80 7.29
CA ASN A 243 -12.67 11.34 6.29
C ASN A 243 -11.81 10.23 5.67
N ASP A 244 -11.39 10.47 4.43
CA ASP A 244 -10.27 9.79 3.81
C ASP A 244 -9.08 10.74 3.91
N HIS A 245 -7.99 10.29 4.53
CA HIS A 245 -6.78 11.08 4.63
C HIS A 245 -5.54 10.26 4.36
N GLY A 246 -4.43 10.94 4.08
CA GLY A 246 -3.17 10.26 3.84
C GLY A 246 -1.94 11.16 3.85
N ARG A 247 -0.82 10.48 3.61
CA ARG A 247 0.54 11.00 3.60
C ARG A 247 1.19 10.57 2.30
N VAL A 248 1.91 11.48 1.66
CA VAL A 248 2.63 11.21 0.41
C VAL A 248 4.12 11.38 0.65
N PHE A 249 4.97 10.56 0.06
CA PHE A 249 6.41 10.48 0.30
C PHE A 249 7.15 10.56 -1.03
N GLY A 250 8.16 11.43 -1.08
CA GLY A 250 8.92 11.77 -2.28
C GLY A 250 9.36 13.23 -2.25
N PRO A 251 9.66 13.84 -3.42
CA PRO A 251 9.71 13.20 -4.72
C PRO A 251 11.02 12.42 -4.89
N ALA A 252 10.93 11.17 -5.31
CA ALA A 252 12.08 10.41 -5.79
C ALA A 252 12.27 10.67 -7.29
N PRO A 253 13.50 10.78 -7.82
CA PRO A 253 13.71 10.81 -9.27
C PRO A 253 13.12 9.57 -9.92
N ASP A 254 12.39 9.74 -11.04
CA ASP A 254 11.87 8.59 -11.79
C ASP A 254 13.02 7.73 -12.36
N PRO A 255 12.93 6.37 -12.33
CA PRO A 255 13.97 5.50 -12.85
C PRO A 255 14.32 5.73 -14.33
N GLY A 256 13.37 6.24 -15.13
CA GLY A 256 13.57 6.61 -16.53
C GLY A 256 14.34 7.93 -16.73
N GLY A 257 14.67 8.64 -15.64
CA GLY A 257 15.47 9.87 -15.66
C GLY A 257 14.68 11.13 -16.02
N THR A 258 13.36 11.04 -16.14
CA THR A 258 12.48 12.20 -16.42
C THR A 258 11.37 12.28 -15.37
N GLY A 259 11.36 13.37 -14.61
CA GLY A 259 10.31 13.61 -13.61
C GLY A 259 10.56 12.91 -12.28
N PHE A 260 9.47 12.64 -11.57
CA PHE A 260 9.49 12.18 -10.19
C PHE A 260 8.41 11.15 -9.88
N VAL A 261 8.69 10.29 -8.91
CA VAL A 261 7.76 9.32 -8.34
C VAL A 261 7.51 9.65 -6.88
N TRP A 262 6.27 9.46 -6.46
CA TRP A 262 5.82 9.55 -5.09
C TRP A 262 5.09 8.27 -4.70
N THR A 263 5.12 7.94 -3.43
CA THR A 263 4.31 6.87 -2.84
C THR A 263 3.39 7.46 -1.78
N ALA A 264 2.25 6.84 -1.52
CA ALA A 264 1.36 7.33 -0.48
C ALA A 264 0.64 6.21 0.27
N SER A 265 0.25 6.53 1.49
CA SER A 265 -0.65 5.72 2.30
C SER A 265 -1.87 6.54 2.66
N PHE A 266 -3.05 6.07 2.24
CA PHE A 266 -4.34 6.69 2.53
C PHE A 266 -5.27 5.73 3.27
N SER A 267 -5.92 6.21 4.33
CA SER A 267 -6.91 5.48 5.12
C SER A 267 -8.21 6.25 5.24
N ARG A 268 -9.32 5.52 5.26
CA ARG A 268 -10.62 6.00 5.70
C ARG A 268 -10.71 5.79 7.19
N GLU A 269 -11.18 6.82 7.85
CA GLU A 269 -11.30 6.87 9.29
C GLU A 269 -12.59 7.53 9.72
N GLN A 270 -12.96 7.26 10.97
CA GLN A 270 -14.08 7.92 11.61
C GLN A 270 -13.73 8.29 13.06
N PRO A 271 -14.36 9.34 13.61
CA PRO A 271 -14.26 9.64 15.04
C PRO A 271 -14.69 8.43 15.87
N GLY A 272 -13.93 8.15 16.92
CA GLY A 272 -14.18 7.05 17.83
C GLY A 272 -13.37 7.21 19.12
N LEU A 273 -13.30 6.12 19.88
CA LEU A 273 -12.53 6.04 21.10
C LEU A 273 -11.51 4.90 21.01
N SER A 274 -10.29 5.17 21.45
CA SER A 274 -9.27 4.15 21.73
C SER A 274 -8.88 4.29 23.20
N ASN A 275 -9.11 3.25 24.00
CA ASN A 275 -8.91 3.28 25.46
C ASN A 275 -9.57 4.49 26.15
N LEU A 276 -10.80 4.83 25.74
CA LEU A 276 -11.58 5.99 26.21
C LEU A 276 -11.06 7.37 25.76
N ASN A 277 -9.96 7.43 25.01
CA ASN A 277 -9.46 8.68 24.45
C ASN A 277 -10.09 8.93 23.06
N PRO A 278 -10.68 10.11 22.82
CA PRO A 278 -11.11 10.53 21.50
C PRO A 278 -9.97 10.44 20.49
N THR A 279 -10.20 9.69 19.41
CA THR A 279 -9.24 9.50 18.31
C THR A 279 -10.01 9.18 17.04
N HIS A 280 -9.32 9.08 15.92
CA HIS A 280 -9.83 8.34 14.79
C HIS A 280 -9.57 6.85 14.95
N ILE A 281 -10.54 6.08 14.47
CA ILE A 281 -10.42 4.64 14.32
C ILE A 281 -10.46 4.29 12.84
N TYR A 282 -9.64 3.31 12.48
CA TYR A 282 -9.57 2.77 11.14
C TYR A 282 -10.93 2.27 10.64
N VAL A 283 -11.21 2.53 9.35
CA VAL A 283 -12.37 1.99 8.63
C VAL A 283 -11.94 1.18 7.39
N SER A 284 -11.10 1.74 6.52
CA SER A 284 -10.76 1.10 5.23
C SER A 284 -9.55 1.74 4.55
N PHE A 285 -8.60 0.96 4.06
CA PHE A 285 -7.57 1.44 3.12
C PHE A 285 -8.10 1.49 1.68
N GLY A 286 -8.86 0.47 1.27
CA GLY A 286 -9.35 0.36 -0.12
C GLY A 286 -10.25 1.53 -0.53
N LYS A 287 -11.19 1.94 0.34
CA LYS A 287 -12.10 3.07 0.06
C LYS A 287 -11.36 4.40 -0.07
N ALA A 288 -10.34 4.63 0.75
CA ALA A 288 -9.57 5.87 0.71
C ALA A 288 -8.68 5.92 -0.54
N ARG A 289 -7.99 4.81 -0.86
CA ARG A 289 -7.24 4.65 -2.11
C ARG A 289 -8.10 4.98 -3.33
N ASP A 290 -9.26 4.34 -3.43
CA ASP A 290 -10.15 4.50 -4.58
C ASP A 290 -10.70 5.94 -4.65
N ARG A 291 -11.01 6.56 -3.50
CA ARG A 291 -11.47 7.95 -3.45
C ARG A 291 -10.40 8.93 -3.95
N VAL A 292 -9.13 8.72 -3.59
CA VAL A 292 -8.01 9.53 -4.05
C VAL A 292 -7.78 9.35 -5.54
N ARG A 293 -7.75 8.10 -6.03
CA ARG A 293 -7.66 7.79 -7.46
C ARG A 293 -8.74 8.52 -8.24
N ASP A 294 -10.00 8.34 -7.84
CA ASP A 294 -11.14 8.89 -8.56
C ASP A 294 -11.13 10.43 -8.54
N GLY A 295 -10.72 11.03 -7.41
CA GLY A 295 -10.55 12.48 -7.29
C GLY A 295 -9.44 13.04 -8.21
N LEU A 296 -8.28 12.39 -8.23
CA LEU A 296 -7.17 12.80 -9.11
C LEU A 296 -7.53 12.65 -10.59
N VAL A 297 -8.16 11.53 -10.97
CA VAL A 297 -8.62 11.30 -12.35
C VAL A 297 -9.68 12.31 -12.76
N ALA A 298 -10.65 12.61 -11.88
CA ALA A 298 -11.62 13.68 -12.13
C ALA A 298 -10.97 15.06 -12.25
N GLY A 299 -9.85 15.28 -11.57
CA GLY A 299 -8.99 16.47 -11.67
C GLY A 299 -8.10 16.51 -12.91
N GLY A 300 -8.16 15.52 -13.80
CA GLY A 300 -7.42 15.47 -15.05
C GLY A 300 -6.13 14.65 -15.02
N ALA A 301 -5.85 13.91 -13.93
CA ALA A 301 -4.77 12.92 -13.91
C ALA A 301 -5.14 11.66 -14.70
N THR A 302 -4.14 10.86 -15.07
CA THR A 302 -4.33 9.60 -15.79
C THR A 302 -4.11 8.40 -14.87
N SER A 303 -5.07 7.47 -14.81
CA SER A 303 -4.84 6.18 -14.14
C SER A 303 -3.98 5.27 -15.03
N LEU A 304 -2.89 4.74 -14.48
CA LEU A 304 -1.98 3.80 -15.15
C LEU A 304 -2.23 2.33 -14.73
N GLY A 305 -3.28 2.09 -13.94
CA GLY A 305 -3.61 0.76 -13.42
C GLY A 305 -3.13 0.55 -11.99
N GLU A 306 -2.77 -0.70 -11.67
CA GLU A 306 -2.40 -1.13 -10.33
C GLU A 306 -1.10 -1.93 -10.36
N VAL A 307 -0.34 -1.88 -9.26
CA VAL A 307 0.88 -2.66 -9.06
C VAL A 307 0.74 -3.47 -7.77
N ASP A 308 1.04 -4.76 -7.86
CA ASP A 308 1.10 -5.64 -6.70
C ASP A 308 2.35 -5.31 -5.87
N LEU A 309 2.15 -4.79 -4.66
CA LEU A 309 3.21 -4.53 -3.70
C LEU A 309 3.38 -5.66 -2.69
N ALA A 310 2.61 -6.75 -2.82
CA ALA A 310 2.59 -7.89 -1.91
C ALA A 310 2.57 -7.45 -0.44
N ASN A 311 1.76 -6.42 -0.16
CA ASN A 311 1.63 -5.79 1.15
C ASN A 311 0.24 -5.99 1.75
N LYS A 312 -0.44 -7.08 1.36
CA LYS A 312 -1.62 -7.61 2.04
C LYS A 312 -1.18 -8.55 3.16
N LEU A 313 -1.52 -8.22 4.40
CA LEU A 313 -1.27 -9.09 5.55
C LEU A 313 -2.59 -9.68 6.05
N VAL A 314 -2.63 -11.01 6.10
CA VAL A 314 -3.73 -11.77 6.70
C VAL A 314 -3.13 -12.81 7.62
N GLY A 315 -2.80 -12.41 8.84
CA GLY A 315 -2.28 -13.36 9.79
C GLY A 315 -2.82 -13.16 11.20
N ARG A 316 -2.16 -13.79 12.17
CA ARG A 316 -2.72 -14.03 13.50
C ARG A 316 -2.54 -12.82 14.40
N SER A 317 -1.35 -12.22 14.32
CA SER A 317 -0.93 -11.05 15.07
C SER A 317 -0.85 -9.78 14.21
N VAL A 318 -0.90 -9.89 12.89
CA VAL A 318 -0.81 -8.72 11.99
C VAL A 318 -1.89 -8.72 10.92
N THR A 319 -2.23 -7.52 10.43
CA THR A 319 -3.21 -7.33 9.37
C THR A 319 -2.98 -6.00 8.63
N THR A 320 -3.48 -5.91 7.40
CA THR A 320 -3.64 -4.64 6.66
C THR A 320 -5.10 -4.34 6.40
N GLY A 321 -5.99 -4.84 7.26
CA GLY A 321 -7.42 -4.56 7.20
C GLY A 321 -8.06 -5.09 5.92
N ASP A 322 -8.64 -4.18 5.14
CA ASP A 322 -9.29 -4.49 3.85
C ASP A 322 -8.37 -4.26 2.64
N HIS A 323 -7.11 -3.89 2.86
CA HIS A 323 -6.15 -3.70 1.78
C HIS A 323 -5.93 -4.99 0.99
N ASP A 324 -5.88 -4.88 -0.33
CA ASP A 324 -5.83 -6.01 -1.26
C ASP A 324 -4.40 -6.39 -1.71
N GLY A 325 -3.40 -5.59 -1.34
CA GLY A 325 -1.99 -5.81 -1.70
C GLY A 325 -1.51 -4.93 -2.85
N TYR A 326 -2.39 -4.12 -3.44
CA TYR A 326 -2.10 -3.32 -4.62
C TYR A 326 -2.04 -1.82 -4.32
N ALA A 327 -1.11 -1.14 -4.97
CA ALA A 327 -1.13 0.30 -5.11
C ALA A 327 -1.72 0.70 -6.47
N VAL A 328 -2.64 1.67 -6.47
CA VAL A 328 -3.08 2.33 -7.71
C VAL A 328 -1.99 3.27 -8.19
N VAL A 329 -1.79 3.36 -9.50
CA VAL A 329 -0.77 4.22 -10.11
C VAL A 329 -1.42 5.36 -10.87
N ILE A 330 -1.03 6.60 -10.57
CA ILE A 330 -1.61 7.81 -11.14
C ILE A 330 -0.53 8.69 -11.75
N SER A 331 -0.69 9.10 -13.00
CA SER A 331 0.17 10.09 -13.65
C SER A 331 -0.44 11.48 -13.53
N LEU A 332 0.33 12.44 -13.00
CA LEU A 332 -0.02 13.85 -13.01
C LEU A 332 0.37 14.48 -14.35
N ASN A 333 -0.60 15.10 -15.04
CA ASN A 333 -0.40 15.80 -16.30
C ASN A 333 0.06 17.24 -16.07
#